data_AF-A0A7J6GM54-F1
#
_entry.id   AF-A0A7J6GM54-F1
#
_cell.length_a   1.000
_cell.length_b   1.000
_cell.length_c   1.000
_cell.angle_alpha   90.00
_cell.angle_beta   90.00
_cell.angle_gamma   90.00
#
_symmetry.space_group_name_H-M   'P 1'
#
loop_
_entity.id
_entity.type
_entity.pdbx_description
1 polymer ?
#
loop_
_entity_poly.entity_id
_entity_poly.type
_entity_poly.pdbx_seq_one_letter_code
_entity_poly.pdbx_strand_id
1 'polypeptide(L)'
;MRISKLPAVFVANISYDSCGLIFIERLPNGVFADPFEFQHLLQRGVFNDIAVFGDTNLESPSFLSNRSSVEVHMHVNPGILSDKNGIDIKIKIPLHERYAV
;
A
#
# COMPACT_ATOMS: atom_id res chain seq x y z
N MET A 1 16.60 -36.09 12.15
CA MET A 1 16.29 -34.80 11.48
C MET A 1 15.95 -33.80 12.58
N ARG A 2 16.90 -32.93 12.97
CA ARG A 2 16.72 -31.96 14.06
C ARG A 2 16.01 -30.74 13.49
N ILE A 3 14.79 -30.48 13.95
CA ILE A 3 14.09 -29.22 13.69
C ILE A 3 14.65 -28.21 14.69
N SER A 4 15.52 -27.32 14.22
CA SER A 4 16.00 -26.18 15.01
C SER A 4 14.82 -25.25 15.27
N LYS A 5 14.55 -25.03 16.55
CA LYS A 5 13.57 -24.06 17.06
C LYS A 5 14.05 -22.66 16.69
N LEU A 6 13.44 -22.04 15.68
CA LEU A 6 13.59 -20.61 15.43
C LEU A 6 12.99 -19.86 16.64
N PRO A 7 13.71 -18.95 17.29
CA PRO A 7 13.12 -18.12 18.33
C PRO A 7 12.13 -17.16 17.66
N ALA A 8 10.85 -17.49 17.80
CA ALA A 8 9.74 -16.61 17.44
C ALA A 8 9.61 -15.49 18.47
N VAL A 9 10.58 -14.60 18.52
CA VAL A 9 10.42 -13.27 19.11
C VAL A 9 11.20 -12.29 18.23
N PHE A 10 10.54 -11.75 17.22
CA PHE A 10 11.04 -10.61 16.48
C PHE A 10 10.79 -9.37 17.37
N VAL A 11 11.69 -9.10 18.31
CA VAL A 11 11.70 -7.80 18.99
C VAL A 11 12.27 -6.80 17.99
N ALA A 12 11.41 -6.23 17.15
CA ALA A 12 11.78 -5.03 16.43
C ALA A 12 12.03 -3.95 17.48
N ASN A 13 13.28 -3.54 17.64
CA ASN A 13 13.62 -2.38 18.45
C ASN A 13 13.15 -1.17 17.65
N ILE A 14 11.89 -0.77 17.83
CA ILE A 14 11.28 0.33 17.08
C ILE A 14 11.97 1.60 17.60
N SER A 15 12.97 2.11 16.87
CA SER A 15 13.44 3.46 17.13
C SER A 15 12.24 4.38 16.91
N TYR A 16 11.91 5.20 17.90
CA TYR A 16 10.86 6.23 17.77
C TYR A 16 11.22 7.30 16.72
N ASP A 17 12.41 7.21 16.10
CA ASP A 17 12.88 8.12 15.05
C ASP A 17 12.13 7.96 13.72
N SER A 18 11.44 6.85 13.49
CA SER A 18 10.64 6.65 12.27
C SER A 18 9.23 6.14 12.60
N CYS A 19 8.23 7.01 12.40
CA CYS A 19 6.84 6.60 12.43
C CYS A 19 6.42 6.12 11.04
N GLY A 20 5.94 4.89 10.94
CA GLY A 20 5.38 4.32 9.71
C GLY A 20 3.86 4.50 9.66
N LEU A 21 3.35 4.97 8.53
CA LEU A 21 1.93 5.02 8.22
C LEU A 21 1.67 4.09 7.03
N ILE A 22 0.72 3.17 7.20
CA ILE A 22 0.29 2.25 6.16
C ILE A 22 -1.15 2.60 5.78
N PHE A 23 -1.35 2.92 4.50
CA PHE A 23 -2.67 3.17 3.93
C PHE A 23 -3.08 1.97 3.07
N ILE A 24 -4.20 1.33 3.40
CA ILE A 24 -4.71 0.17 2.67
C ILE A 24 -6.07 0.53 2.09
N GLU A 25 -6.17 0.55 0.78
CA GLU A 25 -7.42 0.76 0.05
C GLU A 25 -7.85 -0.52 -0.66
N ARG A 26 -9.08 -0.96 -0.41
CA ARG A 26 -9.68 -2.09 -1.11
C ARG A 26 -10.52 -1.55 -2.26
N LEU A 27 -10.13 -1.89 -3.48
CA LEU A 27 -10.78 -1.38 -4.68
C LEU A 27 -12.10 -2.13 -4.94
N PRO A 28 -13.11 -1.43 -5.49
CA PRO A 28 -14.33 -2.07 -5.94
C PRO A 28 -14.06 -3.00 -7.13
N ASN A 29 -14.99 -3.91 -7.41
CA ASN A 29 -14.87 -4.82 -8.55
C ASN A 29 -14.80 -4.00 -9.85
N GLY A 30 -13.89 -4.36 -10.77
CA GLY A 30 -13.74 -3.66 -12.04
C GLY A 30 -12.83 -2.42 -11.98
N VAL A 31 -12.34 -2.05 -10.79
CA VAL A 31 -11.33 -1.00 -10.60
C VAL A 31 -10.01 -1.62 -10.18
N PHE A 32 -8.94 -1.20 -10.85
CA PHE A 32 -7.61 -1.78 -10.70
C PHE A 32 -6.56 -0.70 -10.57
N ALA A 33 -5.46 -1.08 -9.95
CA ALA A 33 -4.30 -0.24 -9.76
C ALA A 33 -3.18 -0.77 -10.67
N ASP A 34 -2.59 0.07 -11.53
CA ASP A 34 -1.49 -0.35 -12.41
C ASP A 34 -0.16 -0.30 -11.65
N PRO A 35 0.51 -1.45 -11.39
CA PRO A 35 1.78 -1.48 -10.68
C PRO A 35 2.88 -0.63 -11.36
N PHE A 36 2.87 -0.46 -12.68
CA PHE A 36 3.88 0.31 -13.40
C PHE A 36 3.76 1.82 -13.12
N GLU A 37 2.54 2.33 -13.02
CA GLU A 37 2.32 3.74 -12.64
C GLU A 37 2.76 4.01 -11.20
N PHE A 38 2.56 3.04 -10.29
CA PHE A 38 3.02 3.16 -8.91
C PHE A 38 4.55 3.09 -8.76
N GLN A 39 5.23 2.28 -9.56
CA GLN A 39 6.70 2.25 -9.58
C GLN A 39 7.28 3.63 -9.90
N HIS A 40 6.64 4.40 -10.79
CA HIS A 40 7.06 5.77 -11.09
C HIS A 40 6.88 6.73 -9.91
N LEU A 41 5.84 6.52 -9.09
CA LEU A 41 5.61 7.31 -7.88
C LEU A 41 6.64 7.00 -6.77
N LEU A 42 7.06 5.74 -6.66
CA LEU A 42 8.17 5.34 -5.78
C LEU A 42 9.48 6.00 -6.22
N GLN A 43 9.79 5.98 -7.52
CA GLN A 43 11.03 6.59 -8.04
C GLN A 43 11.13 8.09 -7.76
N ARG A 44 9.98 8.78 -7.65
CA ARG A 44 9.91 10.20 -7.31
C ARG A 44 10.03 10.47 -5.81
N GLY A 45 10.10 9.44 -4.97
CA GLY A 45 10.20 9.55 -3.52
C GLY A 45 8.92 10.07 -2.85
N VAL A 46 7.76 9.94 -3.51
CA VAL A 46 6.46 10.36 -2.94
C VAL A 46 6.00 9.38 -1.87
N PHE A 47 6.24 8.08 -2.09
CA PHE A 47 5.96 6.99 -1.16
C PHE A 47 7.25 6.19 -0.92
N ASN A 48 7.36 5.55 0.24
CA ASN A 48 8.54 4.73 0.55
C ASN A 48 8.41 3.34 -0.02
N ASP A 49 7.20 2.77 0.07
CA ASP A 49 6.89 1.49 -0.54
C ASP A 49 5.42 1.46 -0.97
N ILE A 50 5.12 0.62 -1.95
CA ILE A 50 3.77 0.42 -2.46
C ILE A 50 3.59 -1.01 -2.97
N ALA A 51 2.48 -1.62 -2.60
CA ALA A 51 2.11 -2.95 -3.03
C ALA A 51 0.70 -2.95 -3.62
N VAL A 52 0.55 -3.61 -4.77
CA VAL A 52 -0.75 -3.87 -5.39
C VAL A 52 -1.01 -5.36 -5.27
N PHE A 53 -2.14 -5.72 -4.67
CA PHE A 53 -2.57 -7.10 -4.47
C PHE A 53 -3.84 -7.39 -5.27
N GLY A 54 -4.02 -8.66 -5.63
CA GLY A 54 -5.20 -9.13 -6.36
C GLY A 54 -4.97 -9.22 -7.86
N ASP A 55 -6.03 -9.02 -8.63
CA ASP A 55 -5.97 -9.09 -10.09
C ASP A 55 -5.31 -7.83 -10.66
N THR A 56 -4.21 -8.02 -11.39
CA THR A 56 -3.46 -6.95 -12.08
C THR A 56 -3.52 -7.08 -13.59
N ASN A 57 -4.22 -8.10 -14.13
CA ASN A 57 -4.33 -8.29 -15.56
C ASN A 57 -5.34 -7.30 -16.14
N LEU A 58 -4.86 -6.16 -16.65
CA LEU A 58 -5.64 -5.10 -17.28
C LEU A 58 -6.45 -5.54 -18.52
N GLU A 59 -6.31 -6.78 -19.00
CA GLU A 59 -7.05 -7.32 -20.15
C GLU A 59 -8.23 -8.26 -19.79
N SER A 60 -8.30 -8.81 -18.57
CA SER A 60 -9.42 -9.65 -18.12
C SER A 60 -10.79 -8.93 -18.10
N PRO A 61 -11.94 -9.57 -18.33
CA PRO A 61 -13.23 -8.89 -18.17
C PRO A 61 -13.61 -8.72 -16.68
N SER A 62 -14.27 -7.61 -16.33
CA SER A 62 -14.59 -7.23 -14.94
C SER A 62 -15.37 -8.29 -14.15
N PHE A 63 -16.21 -9.08 -14.81
CA PHE A 63 -17.01 -10.14 -14.16
C PHE A 63 -16.17 -11.38 -13.80
N LEU A 64 -14.98 -11.54 -14.38
CA LEU A 64 -14.02 -12.60 -14.02
C LEU A 64 -12.92 -12.10 -13.10
N SER A 65 -12.76 -10.79 -12.98
CA SER A 65 -11.72 -10.20 -12.14
C SER A 65 -12.03 -10.30 -10.66
N ASN A 66 -10.99 -10.58 -9.88
CA ASN A 66 -11.07 -10.55 -8.43
C ASN A 66 -10.85 -9.12 -7.90
N ARG A 67 -11.22 -8.88 -6.63
CA ARG A 67 -10.93 -7.59 -5.98
C ARG A 67 -9.43 -7.38 -5.84
N SER A 68 -8.99 -6.17 -6.18
CA SER A 68 -7.63 -5.71 -5.90
C SER A 68 -7.59 -4.78 -4.70
N SER A 69 -6.42 -4.64 -4.10
CA SER A 69 -6.16 -3.66 -3.04
C SER A 69 -4.80 -3.03 -3.22
N VAL A 70 -4.69 -1.76 -2.84
CA VAL A 70 -3.45 -0.99 -2.86
C VAL A 70 -3.03 -0.74 -1.42
N GLU A 71 -1.76 -1.00 -1.14
CA GLU A 71 -1.14 -0.73 0.14
C GLU A 71 0.01 0.24 -0.07
N VAL A 72 -0.02 1.38 0.62
CA VAL A 72 0.98 2.45 0.50
C VAL A 72 1.66 2.64 1.85
N HIS A 73 2.99 2.60 1.85
CA HIS A 73 3.81 2.76 3.05
C HIS A 73 4.49 4.12 3.01
N MET A 74 4.30 4.88 4.09
CA MET A 74 4.81 6.23 4.25
C MET A 74 5.54 6.36 5.58
N HIS A 75 6.60 7.16 5.58
CA HIS A 75 7.33 7.55 6.78
C HIS A 75 6.88 8.96 7.11
N VAL A 76 6.33 9.11 8.31
CA VAL A 76 5.88 10.41 8.80
C VAL A 76 6.78 10.82 9.96
N ASN A 77 7.06 12.12 10.04
CA ASN A 77 7.78 12.66 11.19
C ASN A 77 6.86 12.53 12.43
N PRO A 78 7.32 11.94 13.54
CA PRO A 78 6.54 11.85 14.77
C PRO A 78 5.99 13.19 15.27
N GLY A 79 6.65 14.31 14.95
CA GLY A 79 6.19 15.66 15.28
C GLY A 79 4.85 16.05 14.63
N ILE A 80 4.50 15.47 13.47
CA ILE A 80 3.21 15.69 12.79
C ILE A 80 2.06 15.08 13.60
N LEU A 81 2.27 13.95 14.29
CA LEU A 81 1.26 13.33 15.18
C LEU A 81 0.96 14.15 16.44
N SER A 82 1.84 15.10 16.78
CA SER A 82 1.70 15.94 17.98
C SER A 82 0.90 17.21 17.70
N ASP A 83 0.49 17.46 16.45
CA ASP A 83 -0.30 18.64 16.10
C ASP A 83 -1.72 18.53 16.67
N LYS A 84 -2.11 19.54 17.47
CA LYS A 84 -3.42 19.61 18.12
C LYS A 84 -4.56 19.87 17.14
N ASN A 85 -4.24 20.32 15.92
CA ASN A 85 -5.22 20.58 14.88
C ASN A 85 -5.57 19.32 14.06
N GLY A 86 -4.95 18.18 14.37
CA GLY A 86 -5.11 16.93 13.62
C GLY A 86 -4.30 16.93 12.32
N ILE A 87 -4.27 15.78 11.65
CA ILE A 87 -3.51 15.57 10.42
C ILE A 87 -4.49 15.30 9.28
N ASP A 88 -4.37 16.06 8.19
CA ASP A 88 -5.07 15.82 6.93
C ASP A 88 -4.09 15.21 5.91
N ILE A 89 -4.28 13.95 5.57
CA ILE A 89 -3.45 13.23 4.59
C ILE A 89 -4.28 13.00 3.33
N LYS A 90 -3.89 13.66 2.23
CA LYS A 90 -4.54 13.51 0.92
C LYS A 90 -3.66 12.71 -0.02
N ILE A 91 -4.10 11.49 -0.32
CA ILE A 91 -3.40 10.58 -1.23
C ILE A 91 -4.19 10.53 -2.54
N LYS A 92 -3.49 10.70 -3.66
CA LYS A 92 -4.04 10.47 -5.00
C LYS A 92 -3.37 9.24 -5.57
N ILE A 93 -4.20 8.24 -5.87
CA ILE A 93 -3.79 6.93 -6.36
C ILE A 93 -4.27 6.84 -7.81
N PRO A 94 -3.39 6.62 -8.80
CA PRO A 94 -3.84 6.34 -10.16
C PRO A 94 -4.60 5.02 -10.18
N LEU A 95 -5.85 5.07 -10.63
CA LEU A 95 -6.74 3.93 -10.72
C LEU A 95 -7.30 3.86 -12.14
N HIS A 96 -7.52 2.63 -12.60
CA HIS A 96 -8.11 2.32 -13.88
C HIS A 96 -9.44 1.61 -13.66
N GLU A 97 -10.44 1.93 -14.47
CA GLU A 97 -11.73 1.25 -14.50
C GLU A 97 -11.91 0.62 -15.88
N ARG A 98 -12.43 -0.61 -15.93
CA ARG A 98 -12.79 -1.24 -17.21
C ARG A 98 -14.19 -0.81 -17.63
N TYR A 99 -14.40 -0.71 -18.94
CA TYR A 99 -15.73 -0.46 -19.50
C TYR A 99 -16.75 -1.47 -18.98
N ALA A 100 -17.91 -0.97 -18.54
CA ALA A 100 -19.06 -1.81 -18.27
C ALA A 100 -19.42 -2.55 -19.55
N VAL A 101 -19.47 -3.89 -19.47
CA VAL A 101 -19.97 -4.74 -20.55
C VAL A 101 -21.48 -4.83 -20.45
#